data_AF-A0A9P6GZ02-F1
#
_entry.id   AF-A0A9P6GZ02-F1
#
_cell.length_a   1.000
_cell.length_b   1.000
_cell.length_c   1.000
_cell.angle_alpha   90.00
_cell.angle_beta   90.00
_cell.angle_gamma   90.00
#
_symmetry.space_group_name_H-M   'P 1'
#
loop_
_entity.id
_entity.type
_entity.pdbx_description
1 polymer ?
#
loop_
_entity_poly.entity_id
_entity_poly.type
_entity_poly.pdbx_seq_one_letter_code
_entity_poly.pdbx_strand_id
1 'polypeptide(L)'
;SFRIKAVDPRTLISPPKKRGRKSKSDYSKSDYSKSDYSKSDYRSSSSYSFESKRMTRGQRIYQETTRGVNVKQLNGLISKNRETKFFSWIPKTFAEIEEMILDEIGYSSISKEIERTLVFLLTYSPQNTRTYTLGKKMFDAYENLRFFYTPIPVEISEMTPVLKEACVDFLNRLFLDDSFSSFIKPVNTETHRTYLDVVRFPMCLEIVQKKMNVYRSLEAFFGDLRQIHKNCCYFNQNSSEICNNARKLMRYLAEFHRHIMAIKIVHRSQEVIKALLSRFSNSSIHQEILYKVENRIYKTFYELFSDVDKIKESYMRVVISPQQLKNDIEDFKAQIYYWFNVIEGKTICFGL
;
A
#
# COMPACT_ATOMS: atom_id res chain seq x y z
N SER A 1 -24.08 6.24 -20.21
CA SER A 1 -23.64 4.96 -19.63
C SER A 1 -22.23 4.64 -20.15
N PHE A 2 -21.20 5.09 -19.43
CA PHE A 2 -19.81 4.80 -19.82
C PHE A 2 -19.47 3.36 -19.42
N ARG A 3 -19.35 2.48 -20.42
CA ARG A 3 -18.91 1.09 -20.23
C ARG A 3 -17.42 1.11 -19.86
N ILE A 4 -17.11 0.77 -18.62
CA ILE A 4 -15.76 0.35 -18.21
C ILE A 4 -15.45 -0.94 -18.98
N LYS A 5 -14.76 -0.84 -20.12
CA LYS A 5 -14.11 -2.01 -20.71
C LYS A 5 -12.87 -2.30 -19.88
N ALA A 6 -12.94 -3.29 -19.00
CA ALA A 6 -11.74 -3.97 -18.52
C ALA A 6 -11.07 -4.58 -19.75
N VAL A 7 -10.07 -3.88 -20.31
CA VAL A 7 -9.27 -4.40 -21.41
C VAL A 7 -8.31 -5.41 -20.79
N ASP A 8 -8.47 -6.67 -21.18
CA ASP A 8 -7.51 -7.72 -20.87
C ASP A 8 -6.15 -7.32 -21.47
N PRO A 9 -5.08 -7.16 -20.68
CA PRO A 9 -3.75 -6.78 -21.17
C PRO A 9 -3.24 -7.71 -22.28
N ARG A 10 -3.77 -8.94 -22.36
CA ARG A 10 -3.44 -9.96 -23.37
C ARG A 10 -3.91 -9.62 -24.78
N THR A 11 -4.87 -8.70 -24.97
CA THR A 11 -5.39 -8.37 -26.31
C THR A 11 -4.46 -7.46 -27.14
N LEU A 12 -3.35 -6.99 -26.55
CA LEU A 12 -2.35 -6.17 -27.25
C LEU A 12 -1.27 -6.99 -27.98
N ILE A 13 -1.39 -8.33 -28.01
CA ILE A 13 -0.43 -9.22 -28.67
C ILE A 13 -1.08 -9.82 -29.91
N SER A 14 -1.02 -9.10 -31.05
CA SER A 14 -1.12 -9.70 -32.39
C SER A 14 -0.61 -8.70 -33.45
N PRO A 15 0.56 -8.95 -34.08
CA PRO A 15 0.88 -8.30 -35.35
C PRO A 15 0.11 -9.00 -36.50
N PRO A 16 -0.26 -8.28 -37.57
CA PRO A 16 -0.96 -8.88 -38.71
C PRO A 16 -0.02 -9.85 -39.44
N LYS A 17 -0.48 -11.10 -39.65
CA LYS A 17 0.16 -12.04 -40.58
C LYS A 17 0.00 -11.53 -42.01
N LYS A 18 1.04 -10.91 -42.58
CA LYS A 18 1.17 -10.78 -44.04
C LYS A 18 2.22 -11.77 -44.56
N ARG A 19 1.74 -12.72 -45.36
CA ARG A 19 2.54 -13.57 -46.25
C ARG A 19 3.11 -12.69 -47.37
N GLY A 20 4.41 -12.74 -47.60
CA GLY A 20 5.08 -12.09 -48.74
C GLY A 20 6.48 -12.66 -48.94
N ARG A 21 6.77 -13.10 -50.16
CA ARG A 21 8.01 -13.79 -50.59
C ARG A 21 9.22 -12.84 -50.72
N LYS A 22 10.41 -13.46 -50.69
CA LYS A 22 11.80 -12.96 -50.77
C LYS A 22 12.10 -11.86 -51.81
N SER A 23 13.11 -11.04 -51.50
CA SER A 23 14.27 -10.76 -52.39
C SER A 23 15.49 -10.24 -51.61
N LYS A 24 16.68 -10.65 -52.07
CA LYS A 24 18.03 -10.28 -51.58
C LYS A 24 18.44 -8.89 -52.09
N SER A 25 19.27 -8.16 -51.33
CA SER A 25 20.42 -7.41 -51.85
C SER A 25 21.31 -6.87 -50.73
N ASP A 26 22.62 -6.87 -51.01
CA ASP A 26 23.77 -6.52 -50.18
C ASP A 26 23.82 -5.04 -49.75
N TYR A 27 24.57 -4.71 -48.68
CA TYR A 27 25.77 -3.85 -48.74
C TYR A 27 26.47 -3.68 -47.36
N SER A 28 27.78 -3.96 -47.42
CA SER A 28 28.94 -3.38 -46.70
C SER A 28 29.00 -3.28 -45.17
N LYS A 29 30.05 -3.96 -44.68
CA LYS A 29 30.83 -3.80 -43.46
C LYS A 29 31.29 -2.36 -43.17
N SER A 30 31.36 -2.01 -41.89
CA SER A 30 32.45 -1.20 -41.33
C SER A 30 32.75 -1.65 -39.90
N ASP A 31 33.98 -2.13 -39.71
CA ASP A 31 34.60 -2.51 -38.46
C ASP A 31 34.79 -1.30 -37.53
N TYR A 32 34.52 -1.45 -36.23
CA TYR A 32 35.30 -0.77 -35.18
C TYR A 32 35.32 -1.60 -33.88
N SER A 33 36.51 -2.11 -33.60
CA SER A 33 37.17 -2.41 -32.32
C SER A 33 36.38 -3.11 -31.20
N LYS A 34 36.80 -4.36 -30.97
CA LYS A 34 36.72 -5.13 -29.71
C LYS A 34 37.28 -4.31 -28.52
N SER A 35 36.54 -4.28 -27.43
CA SER A 35 37.11 -4.15 -26.08
C SER A 35 36.64 -5.33 -25.23
N ASP A 36 37.61 -5.94 -24.57
CA ASP A 36 37.47 -7.14 -23.76
C ASP A 36 36.59 -6.89 -22.53
N TYR A 37 35.41 -7.51 -22.49
CA TYR A 37 34.71 -7.74 -21.23
C TYR A 37 35.01 -9.15 -20.77
N SER A 38 35.81 -9.22 -19.71
CA SER A 38 36.11 -10.44 -18.99
C SER A 38 34.83 -11.10 -18.53
N LYS A 39 34.79 -12.42 -18.70
CA LYS A 39 33.82 -13.32 -18.06
C LYS A 39 33.91 -13.11 -16.55
N SER A 40 32.90 -12.52 -15.94
CA SER A 40 32.64 -12.70 -14.51
C SER A 40 31.42 -13.60 -14.33
N ASP A 41 31.59 -14.55 -13.42
CA ASP A 41 30.80 -15.75 -13.25
C ASP A 41 29.31 -15.48 -13.00
N TYR A 42 28.47 -16.16 -13.79
CA TYR A 42 27.07 -16.43 -13.44
C TYR A 42 27.03 -17.21 -12.12
N ARG A 43 27.00 -16.51 -10.98
CA ARG A 43 26.69 -17.12 -9.69
C ARG A 43 25.22 -17.52 -9.68
N SER A 44 25.01 -18.83 -9.65
CA SER A 44 23.76 -19.49 -9.34
C SER A 44 23.04 -18.79 -8.17
N SER A 45 21.84 -18.26 -8.42
CA SER A 45 20.91 -17.80 -7.37
C SER A 45 20.64 -18.93 -6.37
N SER A 46 21.42 -18.93 -5.29
CA SER A 46 21.13 -19.56 -4.01
C SER A 46 20.38 -18.51 -3.18
N SER A 47 19.20 -18.85 -2.65
CA SER A 47 18.47 -17.95 -1.75
C SER A 47 19.36 -17.64 -0.55
N TYR A 48 19.75 -16.37 -0.38
CA TYR A 48 20.47 -15.97 0.83
C TYR A 48 19.52 -16.12 2.03
N SER A 49 19.79 -17.13 2.86
CA SER A 49 19.16 -17.23 4.17
C SER A 49 19.78 -16.16 5.05
N PHE A 50 19.08 -15.06 5.27
CA PHE A 50 19.49 -14.06 6.26
C PHE A 50 19.57 -14.74 7.64
N GLU A 51 20.78 -14.86 8.20
CA GLU A 51 20.99 -15.41 9.54
C GLU A 51 20.24 -14.59 10.60
N SER A 52 19.69 -15.28 11.60
CA SER A 52 18.63 -14.80 12.49
C SER A 52 19.01 -13.67 13.47
N LYS A 53 20.23 -13.12 13.43
CA LYS A 53 20.65 -12.03 14.31
C LYS A 53 20.64 -10.68 13.59
N ARG A 54 19.51 -9.99 13.81
CA ARG A 54 19.18 -8.58 13.48
C ARG A 54 19.00 -8.24 11.99
N MET A 55 18.04 -8.91 11.36
CA MET A 55 17.49 -8.44 10.09
C MET A 55 16.79 -7.07 10.22
N THR A 56 17.03 -6.19 9.25
CA THR A 56 16.27 -4.94 9.06
C THR A 56 14.81 -5.24 8.70
N ARG A 57 13.93 -4.24 8.82
CA ARG A 57 12.51 -4.39 8.42
C ARG A 57 12.37 -4.73 6.93
N GLY A 58 13.21 -4.14 6.08
CA GLY A 58 13.26 -4.41 4.64
C GLY A 58 13.64 -5.86 4.33
N GLN A 59 14.68 -6.36 5.00
CA GLN A 59 15.11 -7.77 4.89
C GLN A 59 13.98 -8.71 5.32
N ARG A 60 13.32 -8.44 6.46
CA ARG A 60 12.26 -9.32 6.99
C ARG A 60 11.05 -9.37 6.06
N ILE A 61 10.53 -8.22 5.63
CA ILE A 61 9.34 -8.22 4.78
C ILE A 61 9.61 -8.95 3.45
N TYR A 62 10.81 -8.79 2.87
CA TYR A 62 11.18 -9.50 1.64
C TYR A 62 11.32 -11.01 1.85
N GLN A 63 12.10 -11.43 2.86
CA GLN A 63 12.34 -12.86 3.13
C GLN A 63 11.04 -13.59 3.44
N GLU A 64 10.16 -12.99 4.24
CA GLU A 64 8.91 -13.62 4.65
C GLU A 64 7.88 -13.61 3.51
N THR A 65 7.82 -12.56 2.69
CA THR A 65 6.96 -12.51 1.49
C THR A 65 7.36 -13.56 0.46
N THR A 66 8.67 -13.87 0.35
CA THR A 66 9.23 -14.81 -0.63
C THR A 66 9.52 -16.20 -0.04
N ARG A 67 9.12 -16.45 1.22
CA ARG A 67 9.45 -17.70 1.93
C ARG A 67 8.90 -18.93 1.20
N GLY A 68 9.80 -19.86 0.89
CA GLY A 68 9.46 -21.10 0.18
C GLY A 68 9.08 -20.91 -1.30
N VAL A 69 9.33 -19.72 -1.86
CA VAL A 69 9.01 -19.39 -3.24
C VAL A 69 10.26 -19.41 -4.11
N ASN A 70 10.22 -20.16 -5.22
CA ASN A 70 11.25 -20.05 -6.26
C ASN A 70 10.96 -18.82 -7.14
N VAL A 71 11.56 -17.68 -6.76
CA VAL A 71 11.33 -16.39 -7.45
C VAL A 71 11.95 -16.33 -8.85
N LYS A 72 12.81 -17.27 -9.27
CA LYS A 72 13.46 -17.23 -10.60
C LYS A 72 12.45 -17.23 -11.74
N GLN A 73 11.43 -18.09 -11.64
CA GLN A 73 10.37 -18.17 -12.64
C GLN A 73 9.51 -16.89 -12.67
N LEU A 74 9.28 -16.29 -11.50
CA LEU A 74 8.54 -15.04 -11.37
C LEU A 74 9.32 -13.86 -11.98
N ASN A 75 10.63 -13.79 -11.75
CA ASN A 75 11.51 -12.79 -12.35
C ASN A 75 11.46 -12.86 -13.88
N GLY A 76 11.47 -14.06 -14.47
CA GLY A 76 11.34 -14.23 -15.93
C GLY A 76 10.03 -13.66 -16.49
N LEU A 77 8.90 -13.84 -15.79
CA LEU A 77 7.62 -13.24 -16.17
C LEU A 77 7.66 -11.72 -16.09
N ILE A 78 8.23 -11.17 -15.01
CA ILE A 78 8.36 -9.72 -14.82
C ILE A 78 9.23 -9.14 -15.93
N SER A 79 10.45 -9.65 -16.14
CA SER A 79 11.37 -9.15 -17.17
C SER A 79 10.77 -9.18 -18.57
N LYS A 80 9.99 -10.20 -18.90
CA LYS A 80 9.34 -10.33 -20.21
C LYS A 80 8.26 -9.26 -20.45
N ASN A 81 7.60 -8.76 -19.41
CA ASN A 81 6.41 -7.91 -19.54
C ASN A 81 6.58 -6.50 -18.94
N ARG A 82 7.65 -6.20 -18.20
CA ARG A 82 7.80 -4.96 -17.42
C ARG A 82 7.81 -3.67 -18.26
N GLU A 83 8.17 -3.75 -19.54
CA GLU A 83 8.19 -2.63 -20.48
C GLU A 83 6.81 -2.31 -21.09
N THR A 84 5.77 -3.01 -20.65
CA THR A 84 4.39 -2.70 -21.02
C THR A 84 3.97 -1.37 -20.38
N LYS A 85 3.35 -0.49 -21.17
CA LYS A 85 2.80 0.79 -20.68
C LYS A 85 1.50 0.64 -19.88
N PHE A 86 1.25 -0.54 -19.30
CA PHE A 86 0.04 -0.79 -18.50
C PHE A 86 0.10 0.00 -17.20
N PHE A 87 1.25 0.06 -16.53
CA PHE A 87 1.44 0.87 -15.34
C PHE A 87 2.20 2.16 -15.67
N SER A 88 2.12 3.17 -14.79
CA SER A 88 2.95 4.39 -14.85
C SER A 88 4.36 4.19 -14.29
N TRP A 89 4.65 2.99 -13.83
CA TRP A 89 5.89 2.58 -13.17
C TRP A 89 6.32 1.24 -13.75
N ILE A 90 7.62 0.98 -13.73
CA ILE A 90 8.20 -0.29 -14.15
C ILE A 90 8.41 -1.13 -12.89
N PRO A 91 7.83 -2.35 -12.78
CA PRO A 91 8.08 -3.21 -11.62
C PRO A 91 9.56 -3.59 -11.55
N LYS A 92 10.07 -3.76 -10.33
CA LYS A 92 11.34 -4.46 -10.13
C LYS A 92 11.13 -5.97 -10.11
N THR A 93 12.17 -6.72 -10.44
CA THR A 93 12.20 -8.16 -10.16
C THR A 93 12.47 -8.39 -8.67
N PHE A 94 12.21 -9.58 -8.15
CA PHE A 94 12.58 -9.89 -6.77
C PHE A 94 14.10 -9.83 -6.56
N ALA A 95 14.89 -10.18 -7.58
CA ALA A 95 16.35 -10.07 -7.52
C ALA A 95 16.80 -8.60 -7.40
N GLU A 96 16.20 -7.70 -8.18
CA GLU A 96 16.49 -6.25 -8.06
C GLU A 96 16.05 -5.67 -6.71
N ILE A 97 15.01 -6.23 -6.08
CA ILE A 97 14.59 -5.84 -4.72
C ILE A 97 15.58 -6.39 -3.68
N GLU A 98 16.09 -7.60 -3.87
CA GLU A 98 17.16 -8.18 -3.04
C GLU A 98 18.43 -7.32 -3.10
N GLU A 99 18.80 -6.82 -4.28
CA GLU A 99 19.89 -5.85 -4.45
C GLU A 99 19.62 -4.55 -3.67
N MET A 100 18.41 -3.98 -3.77
CA MET A 100 18.05 -2.80 -2.95
C MET A 100 18.21 -3.05 -1.45
N ILE A 101 17.97 -4.27 -0.99
CA ILE A 101 18.13 -4.64 0.42
C ILE A 101 19.61 -4.71 0.81
N LEU A 102 20.47 -5.22 -0.09
CA LEU A 102 21.92 -5.24 0.09
C LEU A 102 22.51 -3.81 0.09
N ASP A 103 21.94 -2.93 -0.70
CA ASP A 103 22.26 -1.49 -0.75
C ASP A 103 21.68 -0.70 0.44
N GLU A 104 21.17 -1.39 1.47
CA GLU A 104 20.59 -0.83 2.69
C GLU A 104 19.45 0.18 2.45
N ILE A 105 18.71 0.03 1.34
CA ILE A 105 17.58 0.90 1.03
C ILE A 105 16.48 0.76 2.10
N GLY A 106 15.95 1.91 2.53
CA GLY A 106 14.96 1.98 3.60
C GLY A 106 13.68 1.18 3.34
N TYR A 107 13.10 0.64 4.42
CA TYR A 107 11.89 -0.20 4.42
C TYR A 107 10.75 0.35 3.55
N SER A 108 10.50 1.66 3.60
CA SER A 108 9.43 2.31 2.84
C SER A 108 9.54 2.08 1.32
N SER A 109 10.77 2.17 0.79
CA SER A 109 11.04 1.96 -0.63
C SER A 109 11.00 0.47 -0.98
N ILE A 110 11.58 -0.40 -0.14
CA ILE A 110 11.51 -1.86 -0.30
C ILE A 110 10.06 -2.34 -0.35
N SER A 111 9.27 -1.96 0.65
CA SER A 111 7.86 -2.37 0.79
C SER A 111 7.02 -1.93 -0.41
N LYS A 112 7.24 -0.71 -0.90
CA LYS A 112 6.58 -0.18 -2.11
C LYS A 112 6.91 -0.97 -3.37
N GLU A 113 8.17 -1.36 -3.56
CA GLU A 113 8.58 -2.14 -4.72
C GLU A 113 8.10 -3.59 -4.65
N ILE A 114 8.03 -4.19 -3.45
CA ILE A 114 7.39 -5.50 -3.25
C ILE A 114 5.91 -5.42 -3.63
N GLU A 115 5.16 -4.44 -3.12
CA GLU A 115 3.73 -4.27 -3.44
C GLU A 115 3.51 -4.12 -4.96
N ARG A 116 4.27 -3.24 -5.62
CA ARG A 116 4.22 -3.06 -7.08
C ARG A 116 4.50 -4.35 -7.84
N THR A 117 5.49 -5.11 -7.40
CA THR A 117 5.86 -6.39 -8.02
C THR A 117 4.76 -7.42 -7.88
N LEU A 118 4.13 -7.51 -6.70
CA LEU A 118 3.01 -8.42 -6.46
C LEU A 118 1.76 -8.05 -7.27
N VAL A 119 1.43 -6.75 -7.33
CA VAL A 119 0.36 -6.23 -8.21
C VAL A 119 0.63 -6.59 -9.66
N PHE A 120 1.85 -6.33 -10.14
CA PHE A 120 2.25 -6.65 -11.51
C PHE A 120 2.12 -8.15 -11.81
N LEU A 121 2.59 -9.01 -10.90
CA LEU A 121 2.49 -10.46 -11.03
C LEU A 121 1.04 -10.90 -11.21
N LEU A 122 0.11 -10.38 -10.40
CA LEU A 122 -1.30 -10.73 -10.50
C LEU A 122 -1.94 -10.21 -11.78
N THR A 123 -1.55 -9.03 -12.24
CA THR A 123 -2.04 -8.46 -13.51
C THR A 123 -1.61 -9.28 -14.73
N TYR A 124 -0.38 -9.79 -14.74
CA TYR A 124 0.19 -10.52 -15.89
C TYR A 124 0.11 -12.04 -15.79
N SER A 125 -0.44 -12.58 -14.70
CA SER A 125 -0.65 -14.02 -14.52
C SER A 125 -2.11 -14.38 -14.81
N PRO A 126 -2.41 -15.31 -15.74
CA PRO A 126 -3.77 -15.76 -15.96
C PRO A 126 -4.35 -16.39 -14.68
N GLN A 127 -5.63 -16.12 -14.43
CA GLN A 127 -6.39 -16.77 -13.36
C GLN A 127 -6.28 -18.30 -13.47
N ASN A 128 -6.32 -18.99 -12.33
CA ASN A 128 -6.20 -20.45 -12.21
C ASN A 128 -4.82 -21.04 -12.55
N THR A 129 -3.81 -20.22 -12.81
CA THR A 129 -2.43 -20.70 -12.94
C THR A 129 -1.76 -20.85 -11.57
N ARG A 130 -0.73 -21.71 -11.51
CA ARG A 130 0.12 -21.83 -10.32
C ARG A 130 0.77 -20.49 -9.95
N THR A 131 1.22 -19.74 -10.94
CA THR A 131 1.83 -18.42 -10.77
C THR A 131 0.86 -17.42 -10.13
N TYR A 132 -0.38 -17.36 -10.61
CA TYR A 132 -1.40 -16.50 -10.05
C TYR A 132 -1.71 -16.85 -8.58
N THR A 133 -1.92 -18.15 -8.31
CA THR A 133 -2.18 -18.65 -6.95
C THR A 133 -1.02 -18.35 -6.01
N LEU A 134 0.22 -18.48 -6.49
CA LEU A 134 1.42 -18.15 -5.74
C LEU A 134 1.53 -16.65 -5.46
N GLY A 135 1.27 -15.81 -6.47
CA GLY A 135 1.23 -14.36 -6.32
C GLY A 135 0.22 -13.90 -5.27
N LYS A 136 -0.98 -14.52 -5.23
CA LYS A 136 -1.99 -14.25 -4.20
C LYS A 136 -1.47 -14.57 -2.80
N LYS A 137 -0.91 -15.76 -2.61
CA LYS A 137 -0.33 -16.19 -1.32
C LYS A 137 0.79 -15.25 -0.86
N MET A 138 1.67 -14.85 -1.77
CA MET A 138 2.73 -13.89 -1.47
C MET A 138 2.14 -12.52 -1.09
N PHE A 139 1.10 -12.07 -1.78
CA PHE A 139 0.48 -10.78 -1.47
C PHE A 139 -0.26 -10.81 -0.13
N ASP A 140 -0.94 -11.91 0.20
CA ASP A 140 -1.55 -12.10 1.52
C ASP A 140 -0.48 -12.09 2.64
N ALA A 141 0.66 -12.77 2.43
CA ALA A 141 1.78 -12.75 3.36
C ALA A 141 2.35 -11.33 3.54
N TYR A 142 2.63 -10.64 2.44
CA TYR A 142 3.09 -9.25 2.44
C TYR A 142 2.13 -8.32 3.20
N GLU A 143 0.83 -8.42 2.93
CA GLU A 143 -0.19 -7.57 3.56
C GLU A 143 -0.31 -7.82 5.06
N ASN A 144 -0.12 -9.07 5.50
CA ASN A 144 -0.07 -9.39 6.92
C ASN A 144 1.18 -8.78 7.57
N LEU A 145 2.35 -8.87 6.92
CA LEU A 145 3.63 -8.38 7.46
C LEU A 145 3.75 -6.85 7.46
N ARG A 146 3.18 -6.18 6.45
CA ARG A 146 3.36 -4.75 6.22
C ARG A 146 3.03 -3.92 7.47
N PHE A 147 1.97 -4.29 8.20
CA PHE A 147 1.57 -3.60 9.43
C PHE A 147 2.64 -3.65 10.53
N PHE A 148 3.24 -4.83 10.76
CA PHE A 148 4.25 -5.03 11.81
C PHE A 148 5.40 -4.03 11.69
N TYR A 149 5.65 -3.54 10.47
CA TYR A 149 6.77 -2.68 10.12
C TYR A 149 6.36 -1.25 9.73
N THR A 150 5.07 -0.94 9.59
CA THR A 150 4.61 0.41 9.25
C THR A 150 4.85 1.36 10.43
N PRO A 151 5.66 2.42 10.23
CA PRO A 151 5.97 3.34 11.31
C PRO A 151 4.75 4.17 11.74
N ILE A 152 4.66 4.46 13.04
CA ILE A 152 3.73 5.48 13.55
C ILE A 152 4.21 6.84 13.00
N PRO A 153 3.34 7.63 12.34
CA PRO A 153 3.73 8.97 11.88
C PRO A 153 4.12 9.84 13.07
N VAL A 154 5.10 10.74 12.91
CA VAL A 154 5.59 11.58 14.02
C VAL A 154 4.55 12.64 14.42
N GLU A 155 3.84 13.16 13.43
CA GLU A 155 2.85 14.22 13.58
C GLU A 155 1.59 13.89 12.79
N ILE A 156 0.49 14.49 13.21
CA ILE A 156 -0.79 14.38 12.55
C ILE A 156 -1.60 15.67 12.69
N SER A 157 -2.44 15.99 11.73
CA SER A 157 -3.22 17.22 11.70
C SER A 157 -4.64 16.92 12.13
N GLU A 158 -5.11 17.56 13.20
CA GLU A 158 -6.47 17.37 13.71
C GLU A 158 -7.52 17.73 12.68
N MET A 159 -8.58 16.91 12.61
CA MET A 159 -9.81 17.24 11.90
C MET A 159 -10.65 18.19 12.77
N THR A 160 -10.27 19.47 12.82
CA THR A 160 -11.03 20.50 13.53
C THR A 160 -12.40 20.71 12.88
N PRO A 161 -13.39 21.32 13.56
CA PRO A 161 -14.69 21.60 12.96
C PRO A 161 -14.60 22.39 11.65
N VAL A 162 -13.75 23.43 11.61
CA VAL A 162 -13.52 24.25 10.41
C VAL A 162 -12.91 23.42 9.27
N LEU A 163 -11.93 22.56 9.58
CA LEU A 163 -11.34 21.66 8.59
C LEU A 163 -12.34 20.63 8.09
N LYS A 164 -13.22 20.14 8.97
CA LYS A 164 -14.26 19.19 8.61
C LYS A 164 -15.25 19.80 7.62
N GLU A 165 -15.70 21.03 7.84
CA GLU A 165 -16.55 21.77 6.89
C GLU A 165 -15.85 21.92 5.54
N ALA A 166 -14.60 22.38 5.53
CA ALA A 166 -13.81 22.51 4.30
C ALA A 166 -13.63 21.17 3.55
N CYS A 167 -13.45 20.05 4.29
CA CYS A 167 -13.35 18.71 3.69
C CYS A 167 -14.68 18.22 3.13
N VAL A 168 -15.81 18.54 3.77
CA VAL A 168 -17.15 18.25 3.25
C VAL A 168 -17.40 19.02 1.96
N ASP A 169 -17.08 20.31 1.92
CA ASP A 169 -17.22 21.13 0.71
C ASP A 169 -16.33 20.63 -0.43
N PHE A 170 -15.09 20.26 -0.12
CA PHE A 170 -14.21 19.60 -1.09
C PHE A 170 -14.82 18.30 -1.62
N LEU A 171 -15.35 17.45 -0.74
CA LEU A 171 -15.95 16.19 -1.13
C LEU A 171 -17.19 16.41 -2.00
N ASN A 172 -18.06 17.38 -1.66
CA ASN A 172 -19.23 17.74 -2.45
C ASN A 172 -18.84 18.16 -3.88
N ARG A 173 -17.76 18.95 -4.04
CA ARG A 173 -17.23 19.28 -5.37
C ARG A 173 -16.77 18.05 -6.16
N LEU A 174 -16.23 17.02 -5.50
CA LEU A 174 -15.90 15.76 -6.17
C LEU A 174 -17.15 15.00 -6.62
N PHE A 175 -18.24 15.02 -5.84
CA PHE A 175 -19.50 14.39 -6.23
C PHE A 175 -20.19 15.08 -7.42
N LEU A 176 -19.98 16.40 -7.58
CA LEU A 176 -20.59 17.20 -8.66
C LEU A 176 -19.80 17.18 -9.98
N ASP A 177 -18.53 16.79 -9.97
CA ASP A 177 -17.70 16.71 -11.18
C ASP A 177 -17.82 15.32 -11.83
N ASP A 178 -18.46 15.28 -13.00
CA ASP A 178 -18.73 14.05 -13.78
C ASP A 178 -17.49 13.19 -14.05
N SER A 179 -16.30 13.79 -14.03
CA SER A 179 -15.02 13.08 -14.19
C SER A 179 -14.83 12.01 -13.10
N PHE A 180 -15.43 12.20 -11.92
CA PHE A 180 -15.28 11.31 -10.77
C PHE A 180 -16.43 10.31 -10.60
N SER A 181 -17.39 10.26 -11.53
CA SER A 181 -18.54 9.34 -11.49
C SER A 181 -18.15 7.87 -11.25
N SER A 182 -17.03 7.41 -11.83
CA SER A 182 -16.52 6.04 -11.67
C SER A 182 -15.94 5.75 -10.27
N PHE A 183 -15.75 6.78 -9.43
CA PHE A 183 -15.23 6.66 -8.07
C PHE A 183 -16.29 6.86 -6.99
N ILE A 184 -17.54 7.14 -7.35
CA ILE A 184 -18.62 7.41 -6.39
C ILE A 184 -18.96 6.14 -5.60
N LYS A 185 -19.32 5.07 -6.32
CA LYS A 185 -19.79 3.81 -5.74
C LYS A 185 -18.68 2.77 -5.63
N PRO A 186 -18.81 1.77 -4.72
CA PRO A 186 -17.91 0.62 -4.70
C PRO A 186 -17.90 -0.11 -6.05
N VAL A 187 -16.75 -0.65 -6.42
CA VAL A 187 -16.61 -1.48 -7.62
C VAL A 187 -17.43 -2.76 -7.45
N ASN A 188 -18.22 -3.12 -8.48
CA ASN A 188 -18.93 -4.40 -8.51
C ASN A 188 -17.91 -5.55 -8.72
N THR A 189 -17.72 -6.37 -7.68
CA THR A 189 -16.75 -7.46 -7.67
C THR A 189 -17.24 -8.72 -8.38
N GLU A 190 -18.54 -8.84 -8.66
CA GLU A 190 -19.08 -9.91 -9.49
C GLU A 190 -18.70 -9.70 -10.96
N THR A 191 -18.72 -8.45 -11.43
CA THR A 191 -18.30 -8.08 -12.78
C THR A 191 -16.78 -8.00 -12.91
N HIS A 192 -16.08 -7.65 -11.84
CA HIS A 192 -14.61 -7.56 -11.78
C HIS A 192 -14.03 -8.57 -10.79
N ARG A 193 -14.10 -9.86 -11.13
CA ARG A 193 -13.76 -10.98 -10.21
C ARG A 193 -12.34 -10.95 -9.65
N THR A 194 -11.38 -10.33 -10.33
CA THR A 194 -9.98 -10.20 -9.86
C THR A 194 -9.72 -8.92 -9.10
N TYR A 195 -10.70 -8.04 -8.95
CA TYR A 195 -10.50 -6.73 -8.32
C TYR A 195 -9.96 -6.86 -6.90
N LEU A 196 -10.57 -7.72 -6.08
CA LEU A 196 -10.14 -7.93 -4.69
C LEU A 196 -8.84 -8.72 -4.55
N ASP A 197 -8.38 -9.40 -5.61
CA ASP A 197 -7.07 -10.05 -5.61
C ASP A 197 -5.95 -9.02 -5.76
N VAL A 198 -6.19 -7.94 -6.51
CA VAL A 198 -5.21 -6.87 -6.78
C VAL A 198 -5.37 -5.68 -5.81
N VAL A 199 -6.61 -5.28 -5.53
CA VAL A 199 -6.96 -4.14 -4.68
C VAL A 199 -7.31 -4.61 -3.28
N ARG A 200 -6.36 -4.44 -2.36
CA ARG A 200 -6.44 -4.94 -0.97
C ARG A 200 -7.31 -4.10 -0.05
N PHE A 201 -7.42 -2.79 -0.31
CA PHE A 201 -8.27 -1.87 0.43
C PHE A 201 -9.20 -1.11 -0.52
N PRO A 202 -10.35 -1.69 -0.92
CA PRO A 202 -11.34 -1.01 -1.72
C PRO A 202 -11.80 0.30 -1.06
N MET A 203 -11.94 1.35 -1.86
CA MET A 203 -12.36 2.67 -1.39
C MET A 203 -13.10 3.41 -2.52
N CYS A 204 -14.09 4.22 -2.16
CA CYS A 204 -14.87 5.06 -3.07
C CYS A 204 -15.40 6.31 -2.33
N LEU A 205 -15.91 7.31 -3.04
CA LEU A 205 -16.36 8.58 -2.44
C LEU A 205 -17.54 8.40 -1.49
N GLU A 206 -18.47 7.46 -1.76
CA GLU A 206 -19.55 7.14 -0.80
C GLU A 206 -19.02 6.58 0.53
N ILE A 207 -17.94 5.78 0.51
CA ILE A 207 -17.31 5.29 1.73
C ILE A 207 -16.64 6.44 2.48
N VAL A 208 -15.90 7.31 1.76
CA VAL A 208 -15.28 8.50 2.34
C VAL A 208 -16.33 9.42 2.97
N GLN A 209 -17.46 9.64 2.29
CA GLN A 209 -18.58 10.44 2.79
C GLN A 209 -19.14 9.86 4.10
N LYS A 210 -19.39 8.54 4.14
CA LYS A 210 -19.86 7.86 5.36
C LYS A 210 -18.86 7.96 6.52
N LYS A 211 -17.56 7.98 6.21
CA LYS A 211 -16.48 8.11 7.19
C LYS A 211 -16.24 9.55 7.69
N MET A 212 -16.88 10.58 7.12
CA MET A 212 -16.64 11.98 7.50
C MET A 212 -16.83 12.27 8.99
N ASN A 213 -17.73 11.56 9.66
CA ASN A 213 -17.96 11.75 11.10
C ASN A 213 -16.92 11.07 12.00
N VAL A 214 -16.18 10.10 11.47
CA VAL A 214 -15.19 9.34 12.23
C VAL A 214 -13.76 9.77 11.94
N TYR A 215 -13.47 10.51 10.87
CA TYR A 215 -12.13 11.07 10.71
C TYR A 215 -11.80 12.03 11.86
N ARG A 216 -10.69 11.77 12.53
CA ARG A 216 -10.11 12.63 13.57
C ARG A 216 -8.87 13.36 13.10
N SER A 217 -8.34 13.00 11.93
CA SER A 217 -7.26 13.73 11.27
C SER A 217 -7.49 13.97 9.78
N LEU A 218 -6.78 14.96 9.24
CA LEU A 218 -6.70 15.20 7.79
C LEU A 218 -5.95 14.06 7.08
N GLU A 219 -4.92 13.50 7.71
CA GLU A 219 -4.14 12.40 7.14
C GLU A 219 -5.00 11.16 6.91
N ALA A 220 -5.98 10.91 7.78
CA ALA A 220 -6.92 9.82 7.61
C ALA A 220 -7.88 10.05 6.44
N PHE A 221 -8.45 11.26 6.34
CA PHE A 221 -9.30 11.66 5.22
C PHE A 221 -8.56 11.60 3.87
N PHE A 222 -7.38 12.22 3.79
CA PHE A 222 -6.55 12.19 2.59
C PHE A 222 -6.03 10.80 2.26
N GLY A 223 -5.77 9.96 3.27
CA GLY A 223 -5.36 8.58 3.09
C GLY A 223 -6.35 7.80 2.23
N ASP A 224 -7.65 7.94 2.48
CA ASP A 224 -8.67 7.24 1.71
C ASP A 224 -8.85 7.79 0.29
N LEU A 225 -8.77 9.11 0.11
CA LEU A 225 -8.82 9.71 -1.23
C LEU A 225 -7.61 9.29 -2.08
N ARG A 226 -6.42 9.19 -1.47
CA ARG A 226 -5.24 8.62 -2.12
C ARG A 226 -5.41 7.13 -2.40
N GLN A 227 -6.12 6.40 -1.54
CA GLN A 227 -6.42 4.98 -1.77
C GLN A 227 -7.30 4.79 -3.01
N ILE A 228 -8.30 5.66 -3.25
CA ILE A 228 -9.10 5.65 -4.50
C ILE A 228 -8.18 5.75 -5.73
N HIS A 229 -7.28 6.75 -5.74
CA HIS A 229 -6.32 6.93 -6.83
C HIS A 229 -5.40 5.71 -7.00
N LYS A 230 -4.83 5.19 -5.90
CA LYS A 230 -3.94 4.03 -5.91
C LYS A 230 -4.62 2.79 -6.48
N ASN A 231 -5.82 2.48 -6.00
CA ASN A 231 -6.64 1.36 -6.46
C ASN A 231 -6.92 1.47 -7.96
N CYS A 232 -7.29 2.67 -8.43
CA CYS A 232 -7.53 2.92 -9.85
C CYS A 232 -6.28 2.60 -10.68
N CYS A 233 -5.13 3.13 -10.30
CA CYS A 233 -3.87 2.97 -11.03
C CYS A 233 -3.27 1.55 -10.92
N TYR A 234 -3.67 0.75 -9.93
CA TYR A 234 -3.26 -0.65 -9.81
C TYR A 234 -4.12 -1.60 -10.64
N PHE A 235 -5.40 -1.28 -10.82
CA PHE A 235 -6.32 -2.16 -11.54
C PHE A 235 -6.48 -1.79 -13.02
N ASN A 236 -6.32 -0.53 -13.38
CA ASN A 236 -6.61 -0.04 -14.73
C ASN A 236 -5.33 0.34 -15.50
N GLN A 237 -5.39 0.20 -16.82
CA GLN A 237 -4.32 0.65 -17.71
C GLN A 237 -4.05 2.14 -17.52
N ASN A 238 -2.77 2.53 -17.39
CA ASN A 238 -2.34 3.88 -17.08
C ASN A 238 -2.85 4.93 -18.07
N SER A 239 -2.96 4.58 -19.36
CA SER A 239 -3.46 5.45 -20.42
C SER A 239 -4.99 5.58 -20.46
N SER A 240 -5.73 4.84 -19.63
CA SER A 240 -7.18 4.90 -19.60
C SER A 240 -7.69 6.24 -19.05
N GLU A 241 -8.90 6.62 -19.48
CA GLU A 241 -9.56 7.83 -19.00
C GLU A 241 -9.80 7.79 -17.48
N ILE A 242 -10.17 6.64 -16.93
CA ILE A 242 -10.36 6.49 -15.48
C ILE A 242 -9.04 6.77 -14.71
N CYS A 243 -7.89 6.32 -15.22
CA CYS A 243 -6.58 6.69 -14.65
C CYS A 243 -6.26 8.18 -14.81
N ASN A 244 -6.66 8.80 -15.92
CA ASN A 244 -6.54 10.27 -16.09
C ASN A 244 -7.38 11.02 -15.05
N ASN A 245 -8.60 10.56 -14.78
CA ASN A 245 -9.50 11.13 -13.77
C ASN A 245 -8.98 10.91 -12.34
N ALA A 246 -8.38 9.75 -12.06
CA ALA A 246 -7.70 9.51 -10.79
C ALA A 246 -6.52 10.48 -10.58
N ARG A 247 -5.75 10.77 -11.64
CA ARG A 247 -4.70 11.81 -11.58
C ARG A 247 -5.27 13.22 -11.43
N LYS A 248 -6.45 13.51 -12.00
CA LYS A 248 -7.20 14.76 -11.77
C LYS A 248 -7.58 14.90 -10.29
N LEU A 249 -8.07 13.84 -9.66
CA LEU A 249 -8.37 13.81 -8.22
C LEU A 249 -7.15 14.19 -7.38
N MET A 250 -5.96 13.69 -7.73
CA MET A 250 -4.72 14.06 -7.02
C MET A 250 -4.32 15.53 -7.18
N ARG A 251 -4.59 16.15 -8.34
CA ARG A 251 -4.39 17.59 -8.51
C ARG A 251 -5.36 18.40 -7.65
N TYR A 252 -6.64 18.04 -7.64
CA TYR A 252 -7.65 18.68 -6.79
C TYR A 252 -7.29 18.55 -5.31
N LEU A 253 -6.82 17.36 -4.90
CA LEU A 253 -6.40 17.11 -3.53
C LEU A 253 -5.20 17.99 -3.13
N ALA A 254 -4.19 18.09 -3.98
CA ALA A 254 -3.02 18.92 -3.74
C ALA A 254 -3.37 20.41 -3.68
N GLU A 255 -4.27 20.88 -4.54
CA GLU A 255 -4.78 22.24 -4.50
C GLU A 255 -5.55 22.50 -3.19
N PHE A 256 -6.49 21.63 -2.83
CA PHE A 256 -7.24 21.76 -1.58
C PHE A 256 -6.33 21.74 -0.36
N HIS A 257 -5.34 20.84 -0.35
CA HIS A 257 -4.34 20.75 0.71
C HIS A 257 -3.60 22.07 0.91
N ARG A 258 -3.17 22.74 -0.17
CA ARG A 258 -2.55 24.07 -0.11
C ARG A 258 -3.46 25.13 0.53
N HIS A 259 -4.76 25.12 0.21
CA HIS A 259 -5.72 26.10 0.73
C HIS A 259 -5.95 25.96 2.25
N ILE A 260 -5.90 24.74 2.78
CA ILE A 260 -6.16 24.49 4.21
C ILE A 260 -4.90 24.52 5.07
N MET A 261 -3.71 24.78 4.50
CA MET A 261 -2.43 24.77 5.24
C MET A 261 -2.43 25.71 6.44
N ALA A 262 -2.93 26.94 6.26
CA ALA A 262 -2.87 27.96 7.30
C ALA A 262 -3.78 27.68 8.51
N ILE A 263 -4.77 26.79 8.35
CA ILE A 263 -5.76 26.47 9.39
C ILE A 263 -5.54 25.08 10.02
N LYS A 264 -4.42 24.42 9.70
CA LYS A 264 -4.05 23.14 10.31
C LYS A 264 -3.64 23.33 11.77
N ILE A 265 -4.17 22.47 12.64
CA ILE A 265 -3.63 22.24 13.97
C ILE A 265 -2.88 20.90 13.94
N VAL A 266 -1.58 20.93 14.19
CA VAL A 266 -0.71 19.75 14.13
C VAL A 266 -0.39 19.28 15.55
N HIS A 267 -0.61 18.00 15.80
CA HIS A 267 -0.28 17.31 17.03
C HIS A 267 0.86 16.34 16.82
N ARG A 268 1.65 16.14 17.87
CA ARG A 268 2.57 15.01 17.95
C ARG A 268 1.77 13.73 18.18
N SER A 269 2.03 12.68 17.41
CA SER A 269 1.25 11.45 17.50
C SER A 269 1.31 10.79 18.87
N GLN A 270 2.43 10.90 19.60
CA GLN A 270 2.52 10.33 20.94
C GLN A 270 1.60 11.02 21.96
N GLU A 271 1.31 12.32 21.80
CA GLU A 271 0.37 13.04 22.69
C GLU A 271 -1.07 12.59 22.43
N VAL A 272 -1.43 12.40 21.15
CA VAL A 272 -2.73 11.84 20.76
C VAL A 272 -2.90 10.43 21.32
N ILE A 273 -1.89 9.56 21.13
CA ILE A 273 -1.93 8.18 21.65
C ILE A 273 -2.02 8.17 23.18
N LYS A 274 -1.24 9.01 23.87
CA LYS A 274 -1.28 9.14 25.33
C LYS A 274 -2.65 9.59 25.82
N ALA A 275 -3.26 10.58 25.17
CA ALA A 275 -4.62 11.02 25.50
C ALA A 275 -5.64 9.89 25.31
N LEU A 276 -5.51 9.09 24.24
CA LEU A 276 -6.38 7.92 24.04
C LEU A 276 -6.18 6.85 25.10
N LEU A 277 -4.96 6.62 25.58
CA LEU A 277 -4.65 5.64 26.63
C LEU A 277 -5.24 6.02 28.00
N SER A 278 -5.55 7.29 28.25
CA SER A 278 -6.13 7.76 29.52
C SER A 278 -7.45 7.08 29.91
N ARG A 279 -8.13 6.42 28.96
CA ARG A 279 -9.31 5.60 29.21
C ARG A 279 -9.04 4.40 30.11
N PHE A 280 -7.82 3.87 30.12
CA PHE A 280 -7.48 2.67 30.87
C PHE A 280 -7.20 3.03 32.32
N SER A 281 -7.74 2.23 33.25
CA SER A 281 -7.46 2.42 34.66
C SER A 281 -5.97 2.29 34.96
N ASN A 282 -5.52 2.99 36.01
CA ASN A 282 -4.12 2.95 36.40
C ASN A 282 -3.70 1.53 36.84
N SER A 283 -2.70 0.97 36.15
CA SER A 283 -2.08 -0.34 36.41
C SER A 283 -0.59 -0.26 36.08
N SER A 284 0.22 -1.21 36.56
CA SER A 284 1.66 -1.26 36.24
C SER A 284 1.90 -1.37 34.74
N ILE A 285 1.14 -2.23 34.04
CA ILE A 285 1.21 -2.40 32.58
C ILE A 285 0.84 -1.10 31.87
N HIS A 286 -0.24 -0.42 32.29
CA HIS A 286 -0.62 0.85 31.69
C HIS A 286 0.47 1.93 31.87
N GLN A 287 1.10 2.01 33.04
CA GLN A 287 2.22 2.94 33.28
C GLN A 287 3.44 2.63 32.40
N GLU A 288 3.76 1.35 32.19
CA GLU A 288 4.82 0.94 31.27
C GLU A 288 4.51 1.35 29.82
N ILE A 289 3.26 1.18 29.37
CA ILE A 289 2.81 1.61 28.04
C ILE A 289 2.94 3.13 27.89
N LEU A 290 2.49 3.91 28.88
CA LEU A 290 2.60 5.37 28.87
C LEU A 290 4.07 5.81 28.76
N TYR A 291 4.96 5.23 29.57
CA TYR A 291 6.40 5.49 29.48
C TYR A 291 6.96 5.20 28.09
N LYS A 292 6.60 4.05 27.49
CA LYS A 292 7.03 3.68 26.13
C LYS A 292 6.50 4.63 25.06
N VAL A 293 5.27 5.14 25.20
CA VAL A 293 4.70 6.15 24.29
C VAL A 293 5.44 7.48 24.41
N GLU A 294 5.63 7.99 25.63
CA GLU A 294 6.33 9.27 25.88
C GLU A 294 7.75 9.26 25.34
N ASN A 295 8.47 8.15 25.53
CA ASN A 295 9.84 7.99 25.07
C ASN A 295 9.95 7.49 23.61
N ARG A 296 8.84 7.45 22.87
CA ARG A 296 8.76 7.01 21.47
C ARG A 296 9.42 5.65 21.23
N ILE A 297 9.28 4.75 22.19
CA ILE A 297 9.83 3.38 22.13
C ILE A 297 9.07 2.59 21.07
N TYR A 298 7.74 2.69 21.07
CA TYR A 298 6.92 2.10 20.01
C TYR A 298 7.20 2.78 18.68
N LYS A 299 7.62 1.97 17.71
CA LYS A 299 7.88 2.41 16.35
C LYS A 299 6.72 2.08 15.43
N THR A 300 5.91 1.07 15.73
CA THR A 300 4.75 0.65 14.91
C THR A 300 3.51 0.46 15.79
N PHE A 301 2.33 0.58 15.19
CA PHE A 301 1.07 0.33 15.91
C PHE A 301 0.94 -1.13 16.37
N TYR A 302 1.62 -2.07 15.69
CA TYR A 302 1.66 -3.47 16.12
C TYR A 302 2.30 -3.61 17.51
N GLU A 303 3.46 -2.97 17.72
CA GLU A 303 4.17 -3.03 19.01
C GLU A 303 3.30 -2.44 20.14
N LEU A 304 2.62 -1.32 19.86
CA LEU A 304 1.69 -0.68 20.80
C LEU A 304 0.48 -1.59 21.10
N PHE A 305 -0.20 -2.11 20.07
CA PHE A 305 -1.36 -2.98 20.25
C PHE A 305 -1.00 -4.27 20.98
N SER A 306 0.16 -4.85 20.70
CA SER A 306 0.64 -6.05 21.39
C SER A 306 0.80 -5.85 22.91
N ASP A 307 1.17 -4.65 23.36
CA ASP A 307 1.27 -4.35 24.80
C ASP A 307 -0.09 -3.95 25.39
N VAL A 308 -0.92 -3.22 24.65
CA VAL A 308 -2.29 -2.89 25.06
C VAL A 308 -3.15 -4.15 25.27
N ASP A 309 -3.00 -5.16 24.40
CA ASP A 309 -3.72 -6.44 24.51
C ASP A 309 -3.33 -7.27 25.75
N LYS A 310 -2.22 -6.92 26.41
CA LYS A 310 -1.78 -7.54 27.68
C LYS A 310 -2.46 -6.93 28.91
N ILE A 311 -3.15 -5.80 28.77
CA ILE A 311 -3.91 -5.21 29.87
C ILE A 311 -5.02 -6.21 30.26
N LYS A 312 -5.08 -6.54 31.55
CA LYS A 312 -6.11 -7.41 32.16
C LYS A 312 -6.76 -6.70 33.33
N GLU A 313 -8.03 -6.99 33.55
CA GLU A 313 -8.83 -6.47 34.65
C GLU A 313 -8.22 -6.83 36.01
N SER A 314 -7.58 -8.01 36.11
CA SER A 314 -6.89 -8.47 37.32
C SER A 314 -5.72 -7.57 37.75
N TYR A 315 -5.20 -6.73 36.86
CA TYR A 315 -4.11 -5.80 37.16
C TYR A 315 -4.59 -4.39 37.50
N MET A 316 -5.90 -4.14 37.47
CA MET A 316 -6.48 -2.81 37.66
C MET A 316 -6.82 -2.55 39.11
N ARG A 317 -6.54 -1.32 39.55
CA ARG A 317 -6.93 -0.85 40.91
C ARG A 317 -8.43 -0.60 41.03
N VAL A 318 -9.10 -0.32 39.91
CA VAL A 318 -10.54 -0.11 39.82
C VAL A 318 -11.19 -1.40 39.32
N VAL A 319 -12.26 -1.84 39.97
CA VAL A 319 -13.02 -3.01 39.54
C VAL A 319 -13.75 -2.67 38.25
N ILE A 320 -13.34 -3.29 37.15
CA ILE A 320 -14.05 -3.26 35.87
C ILE A 320 -14.37 -4.68 35.43
N SER A 321 -15.46 -4.86 34.68
CA SER A 321 -15.77 -6.18 34.12
C SER A 321 -14.83 -6.51 32.95
N PRO A 322 -14.54 -7.80 32.68
CA PRO A 322 -13.78 -8.20 31.51
C PRO A 322 -14.39 -7.69 30.19
N GLN A 323 -15.72 -7.61 30.12
CA GLN A 323 -16.42 -7.10 28.96
C GLN A 323 -16.21 -5.59 28.78
N GLN A 324 -16.23 -4.81 29.87
CA GLN A 324 -15.93 -3.38 29.81
C GLN A 324 -14.51 -3.15 29.30
N LEU A 325 -13.52 -3.89 29.84
CA LEU A 325 -12.13 -3.78 29.38
C LEU A 325 -11.99 -4.09 27.89
N LYS A 326 -12.64 -5.16 27.42
CA LYS A 326 -12.63 -5.52 26.00
C LYS A 326 -13.20 -4.37 25.16
N ASN A 327 -14.30 -3.76 25.57
CA ASN A 327 -14.88 -2.62 24.86
C ASN A 327 -13.92 -1.41 24.84
N ASP A 328 -13.23 -1.12 25.95
CA ASP A 328 -12.26 -0.02 26.02
C ASP A 328 -11.06 -0.24 25.08
N ILE A 329 -10.58 -1.49 24.96
CA ILE A 329 -9.52 -1.88 24.02
C ILE A 329 -9.99 -1.74 22.57
N GLU A 330 -11.18 -2.22 22.24
CA GLU A 330 -11.73 -2.10 20.89
C GLU A 330 -11.98 -0.63 20.51
N ASP A 331 -12.53 0.18 21.42
CA ASP A 331 -12.69 1.60 21.16
C ASP A 331 -11.32 2.30 21.04
N PHE A 332 -10.28 1.86 21.75
CA PHE A 332 -8.94 2.42 21.61
C PHE A 332 -8.39 2.17 20.21
N LYS A 333 -8.49 0.93 19.73
CA LYS A 333 -8.09 0.55 18.37
C LYS A 333 -8.91 1.31 17.32
N ALA A 334 -10.21 1.51 17.56
CA ALA A 334 -11.07 2.31 16.69
C ALA A 334 -10.67 3.79 16.66
N GLN A 335 -10.34 4.41 17.80
CA GLN A 335 -9.82 5.78 17.80
C GLN A 335 -8.47 5.90 17.09
N ILE A 336 -7.58 4.90 17.23
CA ILE A 336 -6.34 4.84 16.45
C ILE A 336 -6.65 4.75 14.94
N TYR A 337 -7.64 3.97 14.54
CA TYR A 337 -8.11 3.96 13.16
C TYR A 337 -8.60 5.35 12.71
N TYR A 338 -9.41 6.02 13.50
CA TYR A 338 -9.98 7.32 13.20
C TYR A 338 -8.96 8.44 13.06
N TRP A 339 -7.89 8.39 13.86
CA TRP A 339 -6.76 9.30 13.77
C TRP A 339 -5.80 8.91 12.65
N PHE A 340 -5.42 7.64 12.52
CA PHE A 340 -4.24 7.24 11.72
C PHE A 340 -4.58 6.41 10.46
N ASN A 341 -5.86 6.15 10.21
CA ASN A 341 -6.37 5.33 9.10
C ASN A 341 -5.75 3.93 9.03
N VAL A 342 -5.73 3.28 10.20
CA VAL A 342 -5.28 1.91 10.43
C VAL A 342 -6.48 0.98 10.61
N ILE A 343 -6.86 0.19 9.59
CA ILE A 343 -7.98 -0.78 9.66
C ILE A 343 -7.44 -2.14 10.08
N GLU A 344 -8.03 -2.76 11.10
CA GLU A 344 -7.68 -4.12 11.54
C GLU A 344 -6.17 -4.30 11.77
N GLY A 345 -5.52 -3.25 12.28
CA GLY A 345 -4.07 -3.21 12.35
C GLY A 345 -3.43 -3.33 10.97
N LYS A 346 -3.85 -2.53 9.99
CA LYS A 346 -3.19 -2.35 8.69
C LYS A 346 -3.38 -0.92 8.22
N THR A 347 -2.29 -0.23 7.88
CA THR A 347 -2.39 1.13 7.34
C THR A 347 -2.91 1.07 5.90
N ILE A 348 -4.06 1.70 5.64
CA ILE A 348 -4.71 1.66 4.33
C ILE A 348 -3.78 2.23 3.24
N CYS A 349 -3.35 3.48 3.41
CA CYS A 349 -2.44 4.14 2.48
C CYS A 349 -1.04 4.27 3.10
N PHE A 350 -0.04 3.63 2.48
CA PHE A 350 1.36 3.92 2.77
C PHE A 350 1.79 5.25 2.12
N GLY A 351 2.85 5.86 2.66
CA GLY A 351 3.42 7.14 2.24
C GLY A 351 3.25 7.51 0.76
N LEU A 352 2.44 8.53 0.55
CA LEU A 352 2.38 9.37 -0.64
C LEU A 352 2.51 10.82 -0.19
#